data_AF-A0A857FVT1-F1
#
_entry.id   AF-A0A857FVT1-F1
#
_cell.length_a   1.000
_cell.length_b   1.000
_cell.length_c   1.000
_cell.angle_alpha   90.00
_cell.angle_beta   90.00
_cell.angle_gamma   90.00
#
_symmetry.space_group_name_H-M   'P 1'
#
loop_
_entity.id
_entity.type
_entity.pdbx_description
1 polymer ?
#
loop_
_entity_poly.entity_id
_entity_poly.type
_entity_poly.pdbx_seq_one_letter_code
_entity_poly.pdbx_strand_id
1 'polypeptide(L)' 'MRDWAKARRERTHHLIELGGLVQKAGLVDLTDDDRATMLGAFLDIAAQLQGKNDTASTDLKTRWRRAGLHVFDADRDHD' A
#
# COMPACT_ATOMS: atom_id res chain seq x y z
N MET A 1 12.31 9.98 -27.70
CA MET A 1 11.76 8.61 -27.87
C MET A 1 12.22 7.65 -26.75
N ARG A 2 13.51 7.62 -26.41
CA ARG A 2 14.06 6.78 -25.32
C ARG A 2 13.55 7.17 -23.91
N ASP A 3 13.42 8.46 -23.63
CA ASP A 3 12.98 8.93 -22.31
C ASP A 3 11.51 8.60 -22.02
N TRP A 4 10.64 8.69 -23.03
CA TRP A 4 9.24 8.27 -22.92
C TRP A 4 9.12 6.77 -22.61
N ALA A 5 9.88 5.93 -23.31
CA ALA A 5 9.88 4.49 -23.06
C ALA A 5 10.40 4.15 -21.66
N LYS A 6 11.42 4.87 -21.17
CA LYS A 6 11.94 4.74 -19.81
C LYS A 6 10.90 5.13 -18.76
N ALA A 7 10.30 6.32 -18.89
CA ALA A 7 9.25 6.79 -17.98
C ALA A 7 8.02 5.87 -17.96
N ARG A 8 7.63 5.31 -19.11
CA ARG A 8 6.55 4.31 -19.22
C ARG A 8 6.86 3.07 -18.40
N ARG A 9 8.11 2.58 -18.46
CA ARG A 9 8.57 1.37 -17.78
C ARG A 9 8.64 1.57 -16.27
N GLU A 10 9.18 2.70 -15.83
CA GLU A 10 9.21 3.12 -14.42
C GLU A 10 7.80 3.23 -13.85
N ARG A 11 6.86 3.86 -14.58
CA ARG A 11 5.46 3.95 -14.16
C ARG A 11 4.80 2.58 -14.03
N THR A 12 5.00 1.70 -15.01
CA THR A 12 4.44 0.34 -14.95
C THR A 12 5.02 -0.44 -13.77
N HIS A 13 6.34 -0.37 -13.55
CA HIS A 13 6.97 -1.02 -12.41
C HIS A 13 6.38 -0.53 -11.10
N HIS A 14 6.30 0.79 -10.93
CA HIS A 14 5.73 1.40 -9.72
C HIS A 14 4.28 0.96 -9.44
N LEU A 15 3.44 0.91 -10.48
CA LEU A 15 2.05 0.46 -10.33
C LEU A 15 1.94 -1.03 -10.00
N ILE A 16 2.85 -1.86 -10.53
CA ILE A 16 2.91 -3.29 -10.19
C ILE A 16 3.33 -3.46 -8.73
N GLU A 17 4.35 -2.73 -8.27
CA GLU A 17 4.79 -2.76 -6.87
C GLU A 17 3.65 -2.39 -5.92
N LEU A 18 2.92 -1.30 -6.21
CA LEU A 18 1.76 -0.90 -5.43
C LEU A 18 0.65 -1.96 -5.46
N GLY A 19 0.35 -2.55 -6.62
CA GLY A 19 -0.60 -3.65 -6.73
C GLY A 19 -0.19 -4.88 -5.90
N GLY A 20 1.11 -5.19 -5.87
CA GLY A 20 1.66 -6.26 -5.03
C GLY A 20 1.43 -6.04 -3.54
N LEU A 21 1.47 -4.79 -3.06
CA LEU A 21 1.13 -4.45 -1.67
C LEU A 21 -0.34 -4.73 -1.35
N VAL A 22 -1.25 -4.41 -2.29
CA VAL A 22 -2.69 -4.66 -2.12
C VAL A 22 -2.98 -6.16 -2.03
N GLN A 23 -2.36 -6.96 -2.92
CA GLN A 23 -2.47 -8.41 -2.89
C GLN A 23 -1.88 -9.00 -1.61
N LYS A 24 -0.67 -8.58 -1.21
CA LYS A 24 0.00 -9.08 0.01
C LYS A 24 -0.76 -8.77 1.29
N ALA A 25 -1.47 -7.64 1.33
CA ALA A 25 -2.35 -7.29 2.43
C ALA A 25 -3.68 -8.09 2.45
N GLY A 26 -3.89 -9.00 1.50
CA GLY A 26 -5.11 -9.81 1.37
C GLY A 26 -6.34 -9.01 0.94
N LEU A 27 -6.17 -7.75 0.54
CA LEU A 27 -7.30 -6.85 0.26
C LEU A 27 -8.09 -7.29 -0.98
N VAL A 28 -7.43 -7.88 -1.97
CA VAL A 28 -8.11 -8.40 -3.18
C VAL A 28 -9.13 -9.47 -2.77
N ASP A 29 -8.72 -10.44 -1.97
CA ASP A 29 -9.58 -11.55 -1.55
C ASP A 29 -10.65 -11.09 -0.55
N LEU A 30 -10.28 -10.21 0.40
CA LEU A 30 -11.21 -9.70 1.42
C LEU A 30 -12.29 -8.76 0.86
N THR A 31 -12.04 -8.14 -0.29
CA THR A 31 -12.97 -7.20 -0.92
C THR A 31 -13.59 -7.72 -2.21
N ASP A 32 -13.29 -8.96 -2.61
CA ASP A 32 -13.72 -9.56 -3.89
C ASP A 32 -13.35 -8.67 -5.11
N ASP A 33 -12.13 -8.09 -5.07
CA ASP A 33 -11.62 -7.10 -6.04
C ASP A 33 -12.53 -5.87 -6.24
N ASP A 34 -13.43 -5.55 -5.29
CA ASP A 34 -14.26 -4.35 -5.39
C ASP A 34 -13.45 -3.07 -5.19
N ARG A 35 -13.15 -2.42 -6.32
CA ARG A 35 -12.29 -1.23 -6.37
C ARG A 35 -12.88 -0.05 -5.62
N ALA A 36 -14.21 0.06 -5.54
CA ALA A 36 -14.85 1.13 -4.79
C ALA A 36 -14.61 0.95 -3.27
N THR A 37 -14.75 -0.28 -2.77
CA THR A 37 -14.46 -0.64 -1.38
C THR A 37 -12.99 -0.41 -1.04
N MET A 38 -12.06 -0.86 -1.89
CA MET A 38 -10.62 -0.61 -1.68
C MET A 38 -10.29 0.89 -1.65
N LEU A 39 -10.86 1.67 -2.57
CA LEU A 39 -10.66 3.12 -2.59
C LEU A 39 -11.21 3.78 -1.32
N GLY A 40 -12.39 3.36 -0.84
CA GLY A 40 -12.97 3.82 0.42
C GLY A 40 -12.04 3.58 1.61
N ALA A 41 -11.50 2.37 1.73
CA ALA A 41 -10.55 2.03 2.79
C ALA A 41 -9.26 2.88 2.73
N PHE A 42 -8.73 3.14 1.53
CA PHE A 42 -7.56 4.01 1.38
C PHE A 42 -7.87 5.47 1.73
N LEU A 43 -9.09 5.96 1.45
CA LEU A 43 -9.51 7.30 1.86
C LEU A 43 -9.62 7.41 3.39
N ASP A 44 -10.09 6.37 4.08
CA ASP A 44 -10.10 6.34 5.55
C ASP A 44 -8.69 6.37 6.14
N ILE A 45 -7.75 5.65 5.54
CA ILE A 45 -6.32 5.71 5.91
C ILE A 45 -5.76 7.13 5.69
N ALA A 46 -6.06 7.75 4.55
CA ALA A 46 -5.63 9.11 4.25
C ALA A 46 -6.22 10.13 5.25
N ALA A 47 -7.49 9.97 5.63
CA ALA A 47 -8.17 10.82 6.61
C ALA A 47 -7.52 10.71 8.00
N GLN A 48 -7.16 9.51 8.44
CA GLN A 48 -6.42 9.29 9.69
C GLN A 48 -5.07 10.00 9.68
N LEU A 49 -4.33 9.94 8.57
CA LEU A 49 -3.05 10.61 8.43
C LEU A 49 -3.15 12.14 8.38
N GLN A 50 -4.29 12.69 7.96
CA GLN A 50 -4.54 14.13 7.95
C GLN A 50 -4.92 14.69 9.32
N GLY A 51 -4.95 13.85 10.37
CA GLY A 51 -5.21 14.31 11.74
C GLY A 51 -6.69 14.57 12.03
N LYS A 52 -7.60 13.94 11.29
CA LYS A 52 -9.04 13.96 11.60
C LYS A 52 -9.42 13.03 12.78
N ASN A 53 -8.42 12.50 13.50
CA ASN A 53 -8.57 11.57 14.62
C ASN A 53 -7.49 11.85 15.68
N ASP A 54 -7.76 11.61 16.97
CA ASP A 54 -6.97 12.09 18.13
C ASP A 54 -5.53 11.51 18.26
N THR A 55 -5.12 10.62 17.37
CA THR A 55 -3.77 10.04 17.36
C THR A 55 -2.83 10.86 16.48
N ALA A 56 -1.66 11.25 16.97
CA ALA A 56 -0.67 11.96 16.18
C ALA A 56 -0.27 11.14 14.92
N SER A 57 -0.46 11.72 13.73
CA SER A 57 -0.19 11.09 12.42
C SER A 57 1.19 10.43 12.30
N THR A 58 2.20 10.99 12.99
CA THR A 58 3.57 10.44 13.05
C THR A 58 3.65 9.08 13.73
N ASP A 59 2.90 8.87 14.80
CA ASP A 59 2.87 7.60 15.55
C ASP A 59 2.20 6.50 14.72
N LEU A 60 1.16 6.89 13.96
CA LEU A 60 0.42 5.99 13.08
C LEU A 60 1.29 5.47 11.93
N LYS A 61 2.02 6.36 11.24
CA LYS A 61 2.97 5.97 10.18
C LYS A 61 4.06 5.03 10.71
N THR A 62 4.59 5.32 11.90
CA THR A 62 5.64 4.50 12.52
C THR A 62 5.13 3.10 12.85
N ARG A 63 3.92 2.99 13.42
CA ARG A 63 3.27 1.72 13.71
C ARG A 63 3.02 0.90 12.44
N TRP A 64 2.44 1.49 11.40
CA TRP A 64 2.17 0.79 10.15
C TRP A 64 3.46 0.34 9.45
N ARG A 65 4.51 1.17 9.46
CA ARG A 65 5.82 0.78 8.92
C ARG A 65 6.35 -0.47 9.61
N ARG A 66 6.29 -0.53 10.94
CA ARG A 66 6.74 -1.71 11.70
C ARG A 66 5.94 -2.96 11.37
N ALA A 67 4.62 -2.83 11.27
CA ALA A 67 3.74 -3.94 10.89
C ALA A 67 4.07 -4.46 9.48
N GLY A 68 4.24 -3.56 8.51
CA GLY A 68 4.60 -3.92 7.14
C GLY A 68 5.95 -4.63 7.06
N LEU A 69 6.99 -4.10 7.74
CA LEU A 69 8.31 -4.74 7.79
C LEU A 69 8.24 -6.17 8.32
N HIS A 70 7.44 -6.42 9.36
CA HIS A 70 7.29 -7.75 9.91
C HIS A 70 6.72 -8.76 8.90
N VAL A 71 5.74 -8.35 8.09
CA VAL A 71 5.20 -9.19 7.01
C VAL A 71 6.25 -9.45 5.93
N PHE A 72 7.03 -8.42 5.55
CA PHE A 72 8.11 -8.62 4.58
C PHE A 72 9.23 -9.52 5.08
N ASP A 73 9.60 -9.42 6.35
CA ASP A 73 10.63 -10.27 6.94
C ASP A 73 10.15 -11.72 7.06
N ALA A 74 8.88 -11.93 7.44
CA ALA A 74 8.29 -13.27 7.48
C ALA A 74 8.35 -13.97 6.11
N ASP A 75 8.04 -13.28 5.01
CA ASP A 75 8.11 -13.87 3.67
C ASP A 75 9.55 -14.29 3.30
N ARG A 76 10.56 -13.51 3.71
CA ARG A 76 11.98 -13.80 3.44
C ARG A 76 12.49 -15.04 4.16
N ASP A 77 11.91 -15.37 5.31
CA ASP A 77 12.27 -16.56 6.09
C ASP A 77 11.60 -17.84 5.55
N HIS A 78 10.59 -17.71 4.66
CA HIS A 78 9.87 -18.82 4.04
C HIS A 78 10.33 -19.15 2.62
N ASP A 79 11.23 -18.33 2.03
CA ASP A 79 11.90 -18.55 0.74
C ASP A 79 13.26 -19.26 0.91
#